data_AF-A0A0S4UDW3-F1
#
_entry.id   AF-A0A0S4UDW3-F1
#
_cell.length_a   1.000
_cell.length_b   1.000
_cell.length_c   1.000
_cell.angle_alpha   90.00
_cell.angle_beta   90.00
_cell.angle_gamma   90.00
#
_symmetry.space_group_name_H-M   'P 1'
#
loop_
_entity.id
_entity.type
_entity.pdbx_description
1 polymer ?
#
loop_
_entity_poly.entity_id
_entity_poly.type
_entity_poly.pdbx_seq_one_letter_code
_entity_poly.pdbx_strand_id
1 'polypeptide(L)'
;MSEVDQHEALYGLATRYPGGLAGLAHALSQRTGKRVYLNVLRNKLRPGIDSHHITLEEFSLILELCEEARVPGAHAPLDAMCWRHGRVPVELPEANTDDPSPARTVCQVMAKIGDLAATVVKAAEDDVITEAELEGIEGEFLKAQVALATWHAEIRAQASTSQRRKI
;
A
#
# COMPACT_ATOMS: atom_id res chain seq x y z
N MET A 1 15.63 -3.11 5.21
CA MET A 1 14.98 -3.57 3.96
C MET A 1 15.75 -3.04 2.76
N SER A 2 16.09 -3.89 1.78
CA SER A 2 16.74 -3.47 0.53
C SER A 2 15.95 -2.33 -0.09
N GLU A 3 16.63 -1.24 -0.45
CA GLU A 3 16.09 -0.06 -1.14
C GLU A 3 15.75 -0.45 -2.59
N VAL A 4 14.76 -1.34 -2.75
CA VAL A 4 14.28 -1.79 -4.06
C VAL A 4 13.69 -0.57 -4.75
N ASP A 5 14.26 -0.18 -5.89
CA ASP A 5 13.72 0.90 -6.70
C ASP A 5 12.31 0.55 -7.15
N GLN A 6 11.39 1.52 -7.08
CA GLN A 6 9.98 1.33 -7.44
C GLN A 6 9.78 0.78 -8.86
N HIS A 7 10.69 1.08 -9.80
CA HIS A 7 10.64 0.56 -11.17
C HIS A 7 11.03 -0.91 -11.23
N GLU A 8 12.03 -1.33 -10.46
CA GLU A 8 12.41 -2.74 -10.35
C GLU A 8 11.29 -3.56 -9.69
N ALA A 9 10.68 -3.03 -8.62
CA ALA A 9 9.51 -3.62 -7.99
C ALA A 9 8.34 -3.75 -8.98
N LEU A 10 8.08 -2.70 -9.79
CA LEU A 10 7.03 -2.70 -10.82
C LEU A 10 7.30 -3.75 -11.89
N TYR A 11 8.55 -3.86 -12.37
CA TYR A 11 8.91 -4.87 -13.36
C TYR A 11 8.69 -6.28 -12.82
N GLY A 12 9.19 -6.54 -11.61
CA GLY A 12 8.99 -7.81 -10.92
C GLY A 12 7.52 -8.16 -10.77
N LEU A 13 6.69 -7.22 -10.31
CA LEU A 13 5.25 -7.40 -10.20
C LEU A 13 4.60 -7.71 -11.56
N ALA A 14 4.90 -6.92 -12.58
CA ALA A 14 4.32 -7.07 -13.92
C ALA A 14 4.64 -8.44 -14.55
N THR A 15 5.82 -9.01 -14.28
CA THR A 15 6.15 -10.37 -14.75
C THR A 15 5.36 -11.48 -14.07
N ARG A 16 4.85 -11.25 -12.85
CA ARG A 16 4.05 -12.21 -12.08
C ARG A 16 2.56 -12.17 -12.40
N TYR A 17 2.10 -11.19 -13.20
CA TYR A 17 0.72 -11.10 -13.65
C TYR A 17 0.26 -12.41 -14.33
N PRO A 18 -1.01 -12.85 -14.22
CA PRO A 18 -1.50 -14.03 -14.93
C PRO A 18 -1.27 -13.95 -16.45
N GLY A 19 -0.54 -14.93 -17.01
CA GLY A 19 -0.09 -14.88 -18.41
C GLY A 19 1.14 -13.99 -18.66
N GLY A 20 1.83 -13.57 -17.60
CA GLY A 20 3.00 -12.72 -17.60
C GLY A 20 2.75 -11.35 -18.24
N LEU A 21 3.81 -10.76 -18.78
CA LEU A 21 3.74 -9.47 -19.48
C LEU A 21 2.79 -9.48 -20.68
N ALA A 22 2.58 -10.64 -21.33
CA ALA A 22 1.64 -10.77 -22.44
C ALA A 22 0.19 -10.65 -21.95
N GLY A 23 -0.14 -11.32 -20.84
CA GLY A 23 -1.43 -11.19 -20.16
C GLY A 23 -1.68 -9.77 -19.68
N LEU A 24 -0.68 -9.13 -19.07
CA LEU A 24 -0.78 -7.74 -18.61
C LEU A 24 -1.00 -6.76 -19.78
N ALA A 25 -0.25 -6.91 -20.87
CA ALA A 25 -0.45 -6.08 -22.06
C ALA A 25 -1.87 -6.23 -22.65
N HIS A 26 -2.41 -7.46 -22.64
CA HIS A 26 -3.79 -7.70 -23.05
C HIS A 26 -4.79 -7.01 -22.11
N ALA A 27 -4.61 -7.16 -20.79
CA ALA A 27 -5.48 -6.53 -19.78
C ALA A 27 -5.46 -4.99 -19.87
N LEU A 28 -4.28 -4.39 -19.99
CA LEU A 28 -4.12 -2.95 -20.24
C LEU A 28 -4.81 -2.51 -21.53
N SER A 29 -4.77 -3.34 -22.57
CA SER A 29 -5.46 -3.03 -23.83
C SER A 29 -6.97 -2.98 -23.67
N GLN A 30 -7.54 -3.91 -22.90
CA GLN A 30 -8.97 -3.93 -22.61
C GLN A 30 -9.37 -2.72 -21.75
N ARG A 31 -8.61 -2.42 -20.69
CA ARG A 31 -8.92 -1.35 -19.74
C ARG A 31 -8.83 0.05 -20.35
N THR A 32 -7.84 0.28 -21.22
CA THR A 32 -7.62 1.60 -21.86
C THR A 32 -8.37 1.78 -23.18
N GLY A 33 -8.94 0.71 -23.74
CA GLY A 33 -9.51 0.71 -25.09
C GLY A 33 -8.48 0.94 -26.20
N LYS A 34 -7.18 0.89 -25.90
CA LYS A 34 -6.08 1.12 -26.85
C LYS A 34 -5.17 -0.09 -26.90
N ARG A 35 -4.68 -0.43 -28.10
CA ARG A 35 -3.78 -1.57 -28.24
C ARG A 35 -2.43 -1.31 -27.57
N VAL A 36 -2.12 -2.09 -26.54
CA VAL A 36 -0.82 -2.14 -25.87
C VAL A 36 -0.03 -3.33 -26.41
N TYR A 37 1.13 -3.04 -27.00
CA TYR A 37 2.00 -4.08 -27.57
C TYR A 37 2.97 -4.59 -26.50
N LEU A 38 3.09 -5.92 -26.39
CA LEU A 38 3.99 -6.60 -25.43
C LEU A 38 5.42 -6.05 -25.46
N ASN A 39 6.01 -5.90 -26.65
CA ASN A 39 7.39 -5.44 -26.76
C ASN A 39 7.57 -3.98 -26.29
N VAL A 40 6.56 -3.13 -26.51
CA VAL A 40 6.57 -1.75 -26.02
C VAL A 40 6.45 -1.73 -24.51
N LEU A 41 5.51 -2.49 -23.94
CA LEU A 41 5.32 -2.60 -22.50
C LEU A 41 6.59 -3.15 -21.81
N ARG A 42 7.20 -4.20 -22.37
CA ARG A 42 8.46 -4.75 -21.88
C ARG A 42 9.56 -3.69 -21.89
N ASN A 43 9.69 -2.92 -22.98
CA ASN A 43 10.71 -1.88 -23.07
C ASN A 43 10.49 -0.77 -22.04
N LYS A 44 9.23 -0.39 -21.78
CA LYS A 44 8.88 0.60 -20.75
C LYS A 44 9.19 0.11 -19.32
N LEU A 45 9.00 -1.18 -19.05
CA LEU A 45 9.14 -1.74 -17.72
C LEU A 45 10.56 -2.23 -17.39
N ARG A 46 11.38 -2.55 -18.39
CA ARG A 46 12.70 -3.14 -18.14
C ARG A 46 13.63 -2.09 -17.49
N PRO A 47 14.23 -2.39 -16.32
CA PRO A 47 15.25 -1.53 -15.74
C PRO A 47 16.43 -1.34 -16.72
N GLY A 48 16.91 -0.11 -16.87
CA GLY A 48 18.04 0.23 -17.75
C GLY A 48 17.70 0.53 -19.21
N ILE A 49 16.42 0.68 -19.57
CA ILE A 49 16.00 1.29 -20.85
C ILE A 49 15.52 2.72 -20.59
N ASP A 50 16.34 3.70 -20.97
CA ASP A 50 16.07 5.12 -20.69
C ASP A 50 15.25 5.82 -21.79
N SER A 51 14.86 5.11 -22.85
CA SER A 51 14.13 5.68 -23.99
C SER A 51 12.61 5.50 -23.91
N HIS A 52 12.13 4.63 -23.03
CA HIS A 52 10.73 4.28 -22.91
C HIS A 52 10.34 4.33 -21.44
N HIS A 53 9.41 5.22 -21.09
CA HIS A 53 9.00 5.40 -19.71
C HIS A 53 7.54 4.98 -19.52
N ILE A 54 7.29 4.39 -18.35
CA ILE A 54 5.95 4.22 -17.80
C ILE A 54 5.45 5.59 -17.33
N THR A 55 4.24 5.97 -17.73
CA THR A 55 3.58 7.15 -17.16
C THR A 55 3.01 6.83 -15.77
N LEU A 56 2.68 7.85 -14.98
CA LEU A 56 2.07 7.64 -13.66
C LEU A 56 0.70 6.94 -13.77
N GLU A 57 -0.07 7.24 -14.82
CA GLU A 57 -1.34 6.58 -15.11
C GLU A 57 -1.14 5.10 -15.46
N GLU A 58 -0.12 4.78 -16.28
CA GLU A 58 0.23 3.40 -16.59
C GLU A 58 0.71 2.65 -15.34
N PHE A 59 1.50 3.29 -14.49
CA PHE A 59 1.90 2.74 -13.19
C PHE A 59 0.69 2.38 -12.35
N SER A 60 -0.21 3.34 -12.11
CA SER A 60 -1.40 3.14 -11.29
C SER A 60 -2.28 2.02 -11.85
N LEU A 61 -2.45 1.95 -13.17
CA LEU A 61 -3.29 0.95 -13.81
C LEU A 61 -2.70 -0.47 -13.74
N ILE A 62 -1.37 -0.59 -13.80
CA ILE A 62 -0.71 -1.88 -13.62
C ILE A 62 -0.93 -2.40 -12.19
N LEU A 63 -0.83 -1.52 -11.18
CA LEU A 63 -1.10 -1.88 -9.79
C LEU A 63 -2.54 -2.34 -9.61
N GLU A 64 -3.51 -1.57 -10.10
CA GLU A 64 -4.95 -1.91 -10.07
C GLU A 64 -5.23 -3.28 -10.70
N LEU A 65 -4.70 -3.54 -11.90
CA LEU A 65 -4.88 -4.84 -12.57
C LEU A 65 -4.23 -5.97 -11.78
N CYS A 66 -3.04 -5.76 -11.20
CA CYS A 66 -2.37 -6.78 -10.39
C CYS A 66 -3.13 -7.07 -9.09
N GLU A 67 -3.72 -6.06 -8.46
CA GLU A 67 -4.57 -6.18 -7.29
C GLU A 67 -5.85 -6.97 -7.61
N GLU A 68 -6.57 -6.60 -8.68
CA GLU A 68 -7.76 -7.31 -9.16
C GLU A 68 -7.46 -8.78 -9.48
N ALA A 69 -6.29 -9.05 -10.06
CA ALA A 69 -5.79 -10.39 -10.35
C ALA A 69 -5.22 -11.13 -9.13
N ARG A 70 -5.24 -10.51 -7.94
CA ARG A 70 -4.70 -11.02 -6.67
C ARG A 70 -3.23 -11.44 -6.76
N VAL A 71 -2.43 -10.68 -7.50
CA VAL A 71 -0.98 -10.90 -7.59
C VAL A 71 -0.34 -10.56 -6.24
N PRO A 72 0.43 -11.48 -5.62
CA PRO A 72 1.09 -11.20 -4.36
C PRO A 72 2.02 -9.98 -4.44
N GLY A 73 1.89 -9.09 -3.45
CA GLY A 73 2.67 -7.86 -3.38
C GLY A 73 2.30 -6.82 -4.45
N ALA A 74 1.01 -6.73 -4.82
CA ALA A 74 0.51 -5.77 -5.81
C ALA A 74 0.91 -4.32 -5.49
N HIS A 75 1.02 -3.96 -4.21
CA HIS A 75 1.38 -2.60 -3.77
C HIS A 75 2.89 -2.40 -3.56
N ALA A 76 3.73 -3.43 -3.69
CA ALA A 76 5.17 -3.32 -3.47
C ALA A 76 5.86 -2.18 -4.26
N PRO A 77 5.47 -1.87 -5.52
CA PRO A 77 6.02 -0.70 -6.22
C PRO A 77 5.62 0.63 -5.60
N LEU A 78 4.38 0.75 -5.10
CA LEU A 78 3.91 1.94 -4.41
C LEU A 78 4.63 2.09 -3.06
N ASP A 79 4.82 0.99 -2.34
CA ASP A 79 5.52 0.98 -1.07
C ASP A 79 6.96 1.47 -1.25
N ALA A 80 7.68 0.94 -2.24
CA ALA A 80 9.02 1.38 -2.61
C ALA A 80 9.05 2.89 -2.94
N MET A 81 8.06 3.39 -3.69
CA MET A 81 7.94 4.80 -4.01
C MET A 81 7.72 5.67 -2.76
N CYS A 82 6.86 5.24 -1.83
CA CYS A 82 6.65 5.92 -0.56
C CYS A 82 7.95 5.99 0.26
N TRP A 83 8.63 4.85 0.43
CA TRP A 83 9.87 4.75 1.20
C TRP A 83 10.98 5.66 0.65
N ARG A 84 11.15 5.70 -0.67
CA ARG A 84 12.09 6.60 -1.35
C ARG A 84 11.87 8.08 -1.02
N HIS A 85 10.65 8.46 -0.68
CA HIS A 85 10.28 9.82 -0.30
C HIS A 85 10.15 10.03 1.22
N GLY A 86 10.61 9.09 2.05
CA GLY A 86 10.46 9.16 3.51
C GLY A 86 9.00 9.13 3.95
N ARG A 87 8.13 8.47 3.18
CA ARG A 87 6.71 8.24 3.48
C ARG A 87 6.49 6.77 3.77
N VAL A 88 5.54 6.47 4.65
CA VAL A 88 5.08 5.11 4.92
C VAL A 88 3.72 4.93 4.22
N PRO A 89 3.54 3.91 3.36
CA PRO A 89 2.23 3.57 2.83
C PRO A 89 1.38 3.02 3.98
N VAL A 90 0.18 3.57 4.16
CA VAL A 90 -0.80 3.05 5.13
C VAL A 90 -1.98 2.55 4.34
N GLU A 91 -2.23 1.25 4.43
CA GLU A 91 -3.43 0.64 3.85
C GLU A 91 -4.66 1.24 4.52
N LEU A 92 -5.57 1.77 3.70
CA LEU A 92 -6.82 2.30 4.21
C LEU A 92 -7.76 1.12 4.48
N PRO A 93 -8.14 0.87 5.73
CA PRO A 93 -9.05 -0.21 6.06
C PRO A 93 -10.44 0.09 5.52
N GLU A 94 -11.13 -0.95 5.03
CA GLU A 94 -12.55 -0.85 4.73
C GLU A 94 -13.32 -0.61 6.02
N ALA A 95 -14.04 0.52 6.10
CA ALA A 95 -14.88 0.79 7.26
C ALA A 95 -16.02 -0.23 7.32
N ASN A 96 -16.21 -0.87 8.48
CA ASN A 96 -17.40 -1.69 8.69
C ASN A 96 -18.63 -0.76 8.73
N THR A 97 -19.44 -0.80 7.67
CA THR A 97 -20.60 0.07 7.50
C THR A 97 -21.82 -0.38 8.30
N ASP A 98 -21.81 -1.60 8.85
CA ASP A 98 -22.99 -2.19 9.49
C ASP A 98 -23.19 -1.72 10.93
N ASP A 99 -22.10 -1.40 11.65
CA ASP A 99 -22.12 -0.77 12.97
C ASP A 99 -20.85 0.06 13.23
N PRO A 100 -20.71 1.22 12.56
CA PRO A 100 -19.59 2.11 12.83
C PRO A 100 -19.78 2.70 14.24
N SER A 101 -18.97 2.24 15.19
CA SER A 101 -18.87 2.83 16.52
C SER A 101 -17.48 3.45 16.70
N PRO A 102 -17.22 4.66 16.17
CA PRO A 102 -15.92 5.32 16.32
C PRO A 102 -15.49 5.49 17.78
N ALA A 103 -16.45 5.57 18.71
CA ALA A 103 -16.19 5.65 20.13
C ALA A 103 -15.63 4.33 20.72
N ARG A 104 -15.91 3.18 20.10
CA ARG A 104 -15.30 1.90 20.50
C ARG A 104 -13.91 1.75 19.88
N THR A 105 -13.75 2.19 18.63
CA THR A 105 -12.49 2.12 17.89
C THR A 105 -11.43 3.03 18.49
N VAL A 106 -11.80 4.18 19.07
CA VAL A 106 -10.83 5.03 19.79
C VAL A 106 -10.15 4.29 20.95
N CYS A 107 -10.87 3.42 21.68
CA CYS A 107 -10.27 2.63 22.75
C CYS A 107 -9.25 1.62 22.21
N GLN A 108 -9.52 1.05 21.03
CA GLN A 108 -8.58 0.14 20.36
C GLN A 108 -7.34 0.87 19.87
N VAL A 109 -7.50 2.07 19.32
CA VAL A 109 -6.38 2.96 18.95
C VAL A 109 -5.51 3.26 20.16
N MET A 110 -6.12 3.66 21.28
CA MET A 110 -5.38 3.98 22.50
C MET A 110 -4.65 2.75 23.06
N ALA A 111 -5.26 1.55 23.00
CA ALA A 111 -4.58 0.32 23.37
C ALA A 111 -3.34 0.06 22.49
N LYS A 112 -3.44 0.26 21.17
CA LYS A 112 -2.30 0.10 20.25
C LYS A 112 -1.18 1.11 20.45
N ILE A 113 -1.52 2.35 20.77
CA ILE A 113 -0.53 3.35 21.16
C ILE A 113 0.16 2.94 22.48
N GLY A 114 -0.59 2.37 23.42
CA GLY A 114 -0.05 1.80 24.66
C GLY A 114 0.92 0.64 24.42
N ASP A 115 0.55 -0.32 23.56
CA ASP A 115 1.39 -1.46 23.16
C ASP A 115 2.72 -0.97 22.55
N LEU A 116 2.66 0.01 21.65
CA LEU A 116 3.84 0.65 21.05
C LEU A 116 4.71 1.31 22.12
N ALA A 117 4.12 2.12 23.01
CA ALA A 117 4.87 2.79 24.06
C ALA A 117 5.59 1.79 24.99
N ALA A 118 4.92 0.70 25.37
CA ALA A 118 5.51 -0.35 26.19
C ALA A 118 6.69 -1.04 25.47
N THR A 119 6.56 -1.28 24.16
CA THR A 119 7.62 -1.88 23.33
C THR A 119 8.85 -0.97 23.25
N VAL A 120 8.64 0.33 23.02
CA VAL A 120 9.73 1.32 22.99
C VAL A 120 10.41 1.44 24.35
N VAL A 121 9.65 1.52 25.45
CA VAL A 121 10.21 1.60 26.80
C VAL A 121 11.09 0.39 27.09
N LYS A 122 10.61 -0.81 26.76
CA LYS A 122 11.36 -2.06 26.96
C LYS A 122 12.65 -2.10 26.14
N ALA A 123 12.59 -1.70 24.87
CA ALA A 123 13.75 -1.67 23.98
C ALA A 123 14.76 -0.56 24.30
N ALA A 124 14.37 0.42 25.13
CA ALA A 124 15.25 1.49 25.58
C ALA A 124 15.81 1.26 27.00
N GLU A 125 15.55 0.10 27.61
CA GLU A 125 15.98 -0.20 29.00
C GLU A 125 17.51 -0.16 29.19
N ASP A 126 18.27 -0.47 28.15
CA ASP A 126 19.74 -0.48 28.14
C ASP A 126 20.35 0.69 27.35
N ASP A 127 19.54 1.69 26.98
CA ASP A 127 19.89 2.85 26.13
C ASP A 127 20.44 2.47 24.73
N VAL A 128 20.26 1.23 24.27
CA VAL A 128 20.74 0.76 22.96
C VAL A 128 19.64 0.00 22.21
N ILE A 129 19.07 0.64 21.19
CA ILE A 129 18.10 -0.05 20.30
C ILE A 129 18.85 -0.91 19.29
N THR A 130 18.72 -2.23 19.41
CA THR A 130 19.27 -3.20 18.45
C THR A 130 18.45 -3.24 17.15
N GLU A 131 19.00 -3.82 16.08
CA GLU A 131 18.29 -3.96 14.79
C GLU A 131 17.01 -4.81 14.93
N ALA A 132 17.05 -5.86 15.74
CA ALA A 132 15.88 -6.70 16.01
C ALA A 132 14.79 -5.96 16.81
N GLU A 133 15.19 -5.09 17.74
CA GLU A 133 14.25 -4.26 18.49
C GLU A 133 13.66 -3.15 17.63
N LEU A 134 14.48 -2.55 16.75
CA LEU A 134 14.02 -1.57 15.78
C LEU A 134 12.95 -2.18 14.87
N GLU A 135 13.17 -3.38 14.34
CA GLU A 135 12.17 -4.10 13.53
C GLU A 135 10.86 -4.33 14.31
N GLY A 136 10.97 -4.71 15.59
CA GLY A 136 9.82 -4.86 16.49
C GLY A 136 9.05 -3.54 16.70
N ILE A 137 9.77 -2.45 16.95
CA ILE A 137 9.21 -1.10 17.13
C ILE A 137 8.50 -0.64 15.84
N GLU A 138 9.14 -0.81 14.68
CA GLU A 138 8.58 -0.47 13.37
C GLU A 138 7.28 -1.25 13.11
N GLY A 139 7.24 -2.53 13.48
CA GLY A 139 6.04 -3.34 13.42
C GLY A 139 4.87 -2.80 14.27
N GLU A 140 5.14 -2.34 15.50
CA GLU A 140 4.12 -1.72 16.35
C GLU A 140 3.69 -0.33 15.84
N PHE A 141 4.60 0.46 15.27
CA PHE A 141 4.26 1.72 14.61
C PHE A 141 3.27 1.52 13.47
N LEU A 142 3.47 0.49 12.64
CA LEU A 142 2.57 0.17 11.54
C LEU A 142 1.18 -0.21 12.07
N LYS A 143 1.10 -1.05 13.12
CA LYS A 143 -0.18 -1.43 13.74
C LYS A 143 -0.94 -0.23 14.29
N ALA A 144 -0.24 0.71 14.94
CA ALA A 144 -0.84 1.94 15.45
C ALA A 144 -1.37 2.84 14.31
N GLN A 145 -0.61 2.97 13.22
CA GLN A 145 -1.03 3.71 12.03
C GLN A 145 -2.28 3.10 11.37
N VAL A 146 -2.34 1.77 11.25
CA VAL A 146 -3.54 1.08 10.73
C VAL A 146 -4.74 1.36 11.62
N ALA A 147 -4.62 1.25 12.95
CA ALA A 147 -5.72 1.53 13.86
C ALA A 147 -6.23 2.98 13.74
N LEU A 148 -5.32 3.95 13.60
CA LEU A 148 -5.67 5.35 13.37
C LEU A 148 -6.39 5.54 12.03
N ALA A 149 -5.93 4.87 10.97
CA ALA A 149 -6.58 4.88 9.66
C ALA A 149 -8.01 4.29 9.73
N THR A 150 -8.22 3.20 10.49
CA THR A 150 -9.55 2.60 10.74
C THR A 150 -10.48 3.60 11.37
N TRP A 151 -10.04 4.22 12.46
CA TRP A 151 -10.85 5.18 13.17
C TRP A 151 -11.23 6.38 12.28
N HIS A 152 -10.28 6.87 11.47
CA HIS A 152 -10.54 7.92 10.50
C HIS A 152 -11.57 7.52 9.43
N ALA A 153 -11.46 6.29 8.89
CA ALA A 153 -12.39 5.77 7.89
C ALA A 153 -13.83 5.63 8.45
N GLU A 154 -13.98 5.14 9.67
CA GLU A 154 -15.29 5.02 10.35
C GLU A 154 -15.95 6.38 10.61
N ILE A 155 -15.17 7.37 11.08
CA ILE A 155 -15.67 8.75 11.26
C ILE A 155 -16.19 9.30 9.94
N ARG A 156 -15.44 9.10 8.85
CA ARG A 156 -15.84 9.55 7.51
C ARG A 156 -17.11 8.85 7.03
N ALA A 157 -17.23 7.53 7.25
CA ALA A 157 -18.42 6.77 6.91
C ALA A 157 -19.66 7.29 7.67
N GLN A 158 -19.55 7.49 8.98
CA GLN A 158 -20.63 8.01 9.82
C GLN A 158 -21.09 9.40 9.36
N ALA A 159 -20.15 10.30 9.07
CA ALA A 159 -20.46 11.65 8.58
C ALA A 159 -21.25 11.61 7.25
N SER A 160 -20.89 10.71 6.33
CA SER A 160 -21.59 10.56 5.04
C SER A 160 -23.02 10.01 5.21
N THR A 161 -23.24 9.07 6.12
CA THR A 161 -24.57 8.50 6.43
C THR A 161 -25.48 9.53 7.08
N SER A 162 -24.95 10.36 7.98
CA SER A 162 -25.71 11.46 8.60
C SER A 162 -26.16 12.53 7.61
N GLN A 163 -25.39 12.79 6.55
CA GLN A 163 -25.78 13.71 5.48
C GLN A 163 -26.90 13.14 4.59
N ARG A 164 -26.87 11.83 4.28
CA ARG A 164 -27.91 11.17 3.49
C ARG A 164 -29.28 11.10 4.19
N ARG A 165 -29.34 11.08 5.53
CA ARG A 165 -30.61 11.08 6.29
C ARG A 165 -31.27 12.47 6.41
N LYS A 166 -30.61 13.55 6.00
CA LYS A 166 -31.11 14.93 6.09
C LYS A 166 -31.71 15.47 4.78
N ILE A 167 -31.72 14.65 3.73
CA ILE A 167 -32.32 14.93 2.41
C ILE A 167 -33.57 14.06 2.31
#